data_AF-A0A7Y5QCL7-F1
#
_entry.id   AF-A0A7Y5QCL7-F1
#
_cell.length_a   1.000
_cell.length_b   1.000
_cell.length_c   1.000
_cell.angle_alpha   90.00
_cell.angle_beta   90.00
_cell.angle_gamma   90.00
#
_symmetry.space_group_name_H-M   'P 1'
#
loop_
_entity.id
_entity.type
_entity.pdbx_description
1 polymer ?
#
loop_
_entity_poly.entity_id
_entity_poly.type
_entity_poly.pdbx_seq_one_letter_code
_entity_poly.pdbx_strand_id
1 'polypeptide(L)'
;MLAWHKVRPIIQQDWYCGPATLAMLYSAFDQTYSQEAVAEATGIRPHIPTRGCRVDQLAHAVGALTPDFILLARYDAGVEDLHTLTDTLGCPAAVEWRGTFLEPNGHIWHEGHYSIVERLDFDAGVVHLVDPFNGSNIAHRNGIIAVDDFLTRWWDDNYLPAPDSRDPLDPDTWTDHIFTEHLIFTLVARSQAEPLTARGFQPASAEFSRRSHKPGRTLDAGLSYRPSDLVNQDENT
;
A
#
# COMPACT_ATOMS: atom_id res chain seq x y z
N MET A 1 -6.77 -16.99 22.42
CA MET A 1 -7.39 -16.02 21.49
C MET A 1 -6.44 -14.85 21.41
N LEU A 2 -5.95 -14.52 20.22
CA LEU A 2 -5.22 -13.27 20.00
C LEU A 2 -6.22 -12.13 20.14
N ALA A 3 -5.84 -11.06 20.83
CA ALA A 3 -6.69 -9.88 20.94
C ALA A 3 -6.80 -9.23 19.56
N TRP A 4 -8.01 -8.81 19.18
CA TRP A 4 -8.21 -8.08 17.93
C TRP A 4 -7.46 -6.76 17.99
N HIS A 5 -6.52 -6.56 17.07
CA HIS A 5 -5.78 -5.30 16.98
C HIS A 5 -6.61 -4.30 16.16
N LYS A 6 -7.43 -3.49 16.84
CA LYS A 6 -8.22 -2.46 16.18
C LYS A 6 -7.32 -1.30 15.74
N VAL A 7 -7.39 -0.94 14.46
CA VAL A 7 -6.73 0.26 13.95
C VAL A 7 -7.54 1.52 14.27
N ARG A 8 -6.85 2.61 14.58
CA ARG A 8 -7.45 3.95 14.65
C ARG A 8 -7.44 4.55 13.25
N PRO A 9 -8.59 4.94 12.68
CA PRO A 9 -8.63 5.59 11.38
C PRO A 9 -7.81 6.89 11.37
N ILE A 10 -6.99 7.08 10.35
CA ILE A 10 -6.19 8.28 10.12
C ILE A 10 -6.47 8.76 8.71
N ILE A 11 -6.83 10.03 8.58
CA ILE A 11 -7.04 10.69 7.30
C ILE A 11 -5.68 11.11 6.73
N GLN A 12 -5.39 10.71 5.49
CA GLN A 12 -4.13 11.04 4.84
C GLN A 12 -3.98 12.55 4.61
N GLN A 13 -2.74 12.99 4.62
CA GLN A 13 -2.32 14.21 3.95
C GLN A 13 -2.20 13.95 2.44
N ASP A 14 -2.09 15.01 1.65
CA ASP A 14 -1.96 14.90 0.21
C ASP A 14 -0.82 13.94 -0.16
N TRP A 15 -1.12 12.97 -1.04
CA TRP A 15 -0.17 11.95 -1.52
C TRP A 15 0.33 10.93 -0.46
N TYR A 16 -0.11 11.02 0.79
CA TYR A 16 0.41 10.23 1.91
C TYR A 16 -0.43 8.98 2.23
N CYS A 17 -1.08 8.35 1.25
CA CYS A 17 -1.88 7.14 1.49
C CYS A 17 -1.05 6.00 2.13
N GLY A 18 0.20 5.79 1.68
CA GLY A 18 1.15 4.84 2.26
C GLY A 18 1.54 5.19 3.70
N PRO A 19 2.11 6.38 3.97
CA PRO A 19 2.42 6.84 5.32
C PRO A 19 1.22 6.82 6.29
N ALA A 20 0.04 7.22 5.85
CA ALA A 20 -1.19 7.15 6.64
C ALA A 20 -1.57 5.70 6.97
N THR A 21 -1.51 4.80 5.99
CA THR A 21 -1.79 3.37 6.18
C THR A 21 -0.82 2.75 7.20
N LEU A 22 0.48 3.04 7.10
CA LEU A 22 1.45 2.55 8.07
C LEU A 22 1.23 3.13 9.47
N ALA A 23 0.88 4.42 9.59
CA ALA A 23 0.51 5.01 10.89
C ALA A 23 -0.73 4.32 11.51
N MET A 24 -1.72 3.95 10.68
CA MET A 24 -2.87 3.16 11.14
C MET A 24 -2.46 1.75 11.58
N LEU A 25 -1.54 1.08 10.89
CA LEU A 25 -1.00 -0.23 11.31
C LEU A 25 -0.30 -0.14 12.67
N TYR A 26 0.53 0.89 12.89
CA TYR A 26 1.18 1.13 14.20
C TYR A 26 0.17 1.34 15.33
N SER A 27 -0.96 1.97 15.01
CA SER A 27 -2.00 2.25 16.02
C SER A 27 -2.62 0.99 16.61
N ALA A 28 -2.55 -0.14 15.89
CA ALA A 28 -2.99 -1.45 16.37
C ALA A 28 -2.09 -2.03 17.48
N PHE A 29 -0.90 -1.46 17.67
CA PHE A 29 0.08 -1.79 18.70
C PHE A 29 0.27 -0.65 19.71
N ASP A 30 -0.72 0.23 19.83
CA ASP A 30 -0.69 1.43 20.69
C ASP A 30 0.48 2.39 20.40
N GLN A 31 1.10 2.27 19.23
CA GLN A 31 2.12 3.19 18.76
C GLN A 31 1.49 4.29 17.91
N THR A 32 2.11 5.47 17.94
CA THR A 32 1.61 6.65 17.22
C THR A 32 2.78 7.31 16.51
N TYR A 33 2.65 7.46 15.19
CA TYR A 33 3.59 8.19 14.35
C TYR A 33 2.81 9.20 13.51
N SER A 34 3.40 10.38 13.27
CA SER A 34 2.86 11.29 12.26
C SER A 34 3.16 10.75 10.86
N GLN A 35 2.35 11.15 9.89
CA GLN A 35 2.56 10.73 8.50
C GLN A 35 3.87 11.29 7.95
N GLU A 36 4.28 12.49 8.39
CA GLU A 36 5.56 13.10 8.07
C GLU A 36 6.74 12.32 8.65
N ALA A 37 6.64 11.82 9.89
CA ALA A 37 7.70 11.02 10.48
C ALA A 37 7.86 9.69 9.73
N VAL A 38 6.75 9.07 9.33
CA VAL A 38 6.77 7.89 8.46
C VAL A 38 7.38 8.22 7.10
N ALA A 39 6.90 9.28 6.44
CA ALA A 39 7.38 9.71 5.12
C ALA A 39 8.90 10.02 5.15
N GLU A 40 9.39 10.73 6.16
CA GLU A 40 10.82 11.01 6.33
C GLU A 40 11.63 9.70 6.48
N ALA A 41 11.14 8.76 7.28
CA ALA A 41 11.79 7.48 7.50
C ALA A 41 11.81 6.57 6.27
N THR A 42 11.02 6.84 5.23
CA THR A 42 11.12 6.12 3.95
C THR A 42 12.37 6.50 3.16
N GLY A 43 12.97 7.67 3.42
CA GLY A 43 14.06 8.24 2.64
C GLY A 43 13.66 8.86 1.29
N ILE A 44 12.37 8.81 0.90
CA ILE A 44 11.89 9.31 -0.40
C ILE A 44 10.84 10.42 -0.28
N ARG A 45 10.68 11.02 0.91
CA ARG A 45 9.67 12.04 1.18
C ARG A 45 9.54 13.13 0.10
N PRO A 46 10.62 13.73 -0.45
CA PRO A 46 10.50 14.76 -1.48
C PRO A 46 9.80 14.29 -2.76
N HIS A 47 9.76 12.98 -2.98
CA HIS A 47 9.24 12.37 -4.21
C HIS A 47 7.88 11.72 -4.03
N ILE A 48 7.35 11.62 -2.81
CA ILE A 48 6.01 11.09 -2.57
C ILE A 48 4.93 11.84 -3.36
N PRO A 49 4.95 13.20 -3.46
CA PRO A 49 3.94 13.93 -4.22
C PRO A 49 3.86 13.57 -5.70
N THR A 50 4.95 13.02 -6.26
CA THR A 50 5.02 12.66 -7.67
C THR A 50 4.93 11.15 -7.85
N ARG A 51 5.70 10.37 -7.09
CA ARG A 51 5.87 8.92 -7.27
C ARG A 51 5.02 8.06 -6.34
N GLY A 52 4.34 8.66 -5.36
CA GLY A 52 3.75 7.90 -4.25
C GLY A 52 4.83 7.24 -3.37
N CYS A 53 4.45 6.19 -2.65
CA CYS A 53 5.35 5.47 -1.74
C CYS A 53 5.06 3.98 -1.81
N ARG A 54 6.06 3.17 -2.17
CA ARG A 54 5.93 1.72 -2.32
C ARG A 54 6.03 0.97 -0.99
N VAL A 55 5.49 -0.25 -0.96
CA VAL A 55 5.56 -1.12 0.22
C VAL A 55 6.98 -1.42 0.72
N ASP A 56 7.98 -1.50 -0.15
CA ASP A 56 9.39 -1.71 0.26
C ASP A 56 9.98 -0.48 0.98
N GLN A 57 9.53 0.71 0.61
CA GLN A 57 9.93 1.97 1.25
C GLN A 57 9.24 2.16 2.59
N LEU A 58 7.98 1.74 2.69
CA LEU A 58 7.28 1.62 3.98
C LEU A 58 8.00 0.62 4.89
N ALA A 59 8.49 -0.51 4.35
CA ALA A 59 9.28 -1.47 5.12
C ALA A 59 10.62 -0.89 5.59
N HIS A 60 11.27 -0.07 4.77
CA HIS A 60 12.46 0.70 5.18
C HIS A 60 12.13 1.63 6.36
N ALA A 61 11.03 2.38 6.28
CA ALA A 61 10.56 3.22 7.38
C ALA A 61 10.30 2.43 8.67
N VAL A 62 9.70 1.25 8.59
CA VAL A 62 9.51 0.36 9.76
C VAL A 62 10.84 -0.01 10.39
N GLY A 63 11.83 -0.39 9.59
CA GLY A 63 13.17 -0.74 10.09
C GLY A 63 13.87 0.44 10.77
N ALA A 64 13.68 1.65 10.26
CA ALA A 64 14.27 2.87 10.82
C ALA A 64 13.58 3.35 12.11
N LEU A 65 12.24 3.30 12.15
CA LEU A 65 11.45 3.79 13.29
C LEU A 65 11.36 2.78 14.43
N THR A 66 11.23 1.50 14.11
CA THR A 66 10.89 0.44 15.07
C THR A 66 11.59 -0.88 14.74
N PRO A 67 12.87 -1.06 15.13
CA PRO A 67 13.64 -2.26 14.81
C PRO A 67 13.02 -3.58 15.32
N ASP A 68 12.19 -3.53 16.37
CA ASP A 68 11.49 -4.69 16.92
C ASP A 68 10.27 -5.14 16.09
N PHE A 69 9.86 -4.34 15.11
CA PHE A 69 8.78 -4.64 14.18
C PHE A 69 9.31 -4.99 12.79
N ILE A 70 8.44 -5.60 12.00
CA ILE A 70 8.70 -5.93 10.60
C ILE A 70 7.44 -5.77 9.78
N LEU A 71 7.59 -5.22 8.57
CA LEU A 71 6.54 -5.19 7.56
C LEU A 71 6.64 -6.45 6.72
N LEU A 72 5.66 -7.33 6.86
CA LEU A 72 5.55 -8.55 6.06
C LEU A 72 4.54 -8.33 4.95
N ALA A 73 4.88 -8.78 3.75
CA ALA A 73 4.03 -8.66 2.57
C ALA A 73 3.86 -10.03 1.90
N ARG A 74 2.80 -10.14 1.11
CA ARG A 74 2.56 -11.25 0.19
C ARG A 74 1.86 -10.71 -1.05
N TYR A 75 2.36 -11.12 -2.21
CA TYR A 75 1.72 -10.93 -3.51
C TYR A 75 0.95 -12.19 -3.88
N ASP A 76 0.09 -12.10 -4.91
CA ASP A 76 -0.78 -13.22 -5.32
C ASP A 76 -1.64 -13.76 -4.16
N ALA A 77 -2.01 -12.86 -3.23
CA ALA A 77 -2.88 -13.23 -2.12
C ALA A 77 -4.31 -13.48 -2.60
N GLY A 78 -5.05 -14.26 -1.82
CA GLY A 78 -6.50 -14.42 -1.98
C GLY A 78 -7.28 -13.76 -0.86
N VAL A 79 -8.61 -13.70 -1.02
CA VAL A 79 -9.54 -13.26 0.05
C VAL A 79 -9.42 -14.11 1.31
N GLU A 80 -9.06 -15.39 1.18
CA GLU A 80 -8.78 -16.29 2.30
C GLU A 80 -7.55 -15.85 3.13
N ASP A 81 -6.55 -15.22 2.50
CA ASP A 81 -5.39 -14.69 3.20
C ASP A 81 -5.79 -13.44 4.02
N LEU A 82 -6.64 -12.58 3.45
CA LEU A 82 -7.20 -11.43 4.18
C LEU A 82 -8.05 -11.87 5.37
N HIS A 83 -8.93 -12.86 5.18
CA HIS A 83 -9.74 -13.43 6.26
C HIS A 83 -8.88 -14.08 7.34
N THR A 84 -7.83 -14.81 6.93
CA THR A 84 -6.89 -15.40 7.89
C THR A 84 -6.20 -14.32 8.73
N LEU A 85 -5.71 -13.24 8.11
CA LEU A 85 -5.08 -12.14 8.85
C LEU A 85 -6.05 -11.47 9.81
N THR A 86 -7.19 -11.02 9.30
CA THR A 86 -8.14 -10.18 10.03
C THR A 86 -8.92 -11.00 11.06
N ASP A 87 -9.69 -12.00 10.61
CA ASP A 87 -10.62 -12.75 11.45
C ASP A 87 -9.97 -13.86 12.30
N THR A 88 -8.91 -14.51 11.79
CA THR A 88 -8.28 -15.64 12.51
C THR A 88 -7.10 -15.20 13.38
N LEU A 89 -6.23 -14.35 12.85
CA LEU A 89 -5.01 -13.92 13.53
C LEU A 89 -5.17 -12.59 14.28
N GLY A 90 -6.24 -11.83 13.99
CA GLY A 90 -6.48 -10.52 14.60
C GLY A 90 -5.47 -9.45 14.15
N CYS A 91 -4.78 -9.68 13.02
CA CYS A 91 -3.80 -8.77 12.44
C CYS A 91 -4.46 -7.85 11.42
N PRO A 92 -4.25 -6.52 11.48
CA PRO A 92 -4.72 -5.63 10.44
C PRO A 92 -4.02 -5.93 9.12
N ALA A 93 -4.79 -6.11 8.05
CA ALA A 93 -4.26 -6.35 6.71
C ALA A 93 -4.37 -5.08 5.88
N ALA A 94 -3.25 -4.51 5.44
CA ALA A 94 -3.23 -3.46 4.45
C ALA A 94 -3.14 -4.03 3.04
N VAL A 95 -3.71 -3.33 2.07
CA VAL A 95 -3.77 -3.71 0.66
C VAL A 95 -3.36 -2.56 -0.23
N GLU A 96 -2.77 -2.87 -1.38
CA GLU A 96 -2.56 -1.95 -2.50
C GLU A 96 -3.58 -2.26 -3.60
N TRP A 97 -4.38 -1.28 -4.00
CA TRP A 97 -5.50 -1.49 -4.92
C TRP A 97 -5.83 -0.22 -5.70
N ARG A 98 -6.66 -0.34 -6.75
CA ARG A 98 -7.05 0.77 -7.63
C ARG A 98 -8.29 1.50 -7.11
N GLY A 99 -8.06 2.70 -6.60
CA GLY A 99 -9.10 3.65 -6.21
C GLY A 99 -9.87 4.21 -7.42
N THR A 100 -10.95 4.94 -7.15
CA THR A 100 -11.63 5.76 -8.15
C THR A 100 -12.02 7.05 -7.50
N PHE A 101 -11.32 8.12 -7.89
CA PHE A 101 -11.37 9.38 -7.18
C PHE A 101 -12.17 10.38 -7.99
N LEU A 102 -13.08 11.09 -7.32
CA LEU A 102 -13.91 12.13 -7.90
C LEU A 102 -13.49 13.50 -7.36
N GLU A 103 -13.03 14.36 -8.26
CA GLU A 103 -12.71 15.75 -7.97
C GLU A 103 -13.97 16.63 -7.87
N PRO A 104 -13.89 17.79 -7.19
CA PRO A 104 -15.02 18.73 -7.09
C PRO A 104 -15.56 19.24 -8.45
N ASN A 105 -14.73 19.24 -9.48
CA ASN A 105 -15.10 19.65 -10.85
C ASN A 105 -15.81 18.53 -11.64
N GLY A 106 -15.99 17.34 -11.05
CA GLY A 106 -16.60 16.17 -11.70
C GLY A 106 -15.61 15.26 -12.44
N HIS A 107 -14.32 15.58 -12.47
CA HIS A 107 -13.29 14.72 -13.06
C HIS A 107 -13.11 13.44 -12.25
N ILE A 108 -13.06 12.31 -12.95
CA ILE A 108 -12.84 10.98 -12.37
C ILE A 108 -11.50 10.46 -12.85
N TRP A 109 -10.70 9.95 -11.92
CA TRP A 109 -9.40 9.35 -12.22
C TRP A 109 -9.16 8.10 -11.36
N HIS A 110 -8.18 7.28 -11.78
CA HIS A 110 -7.86 5.99 -11.19
C HIS A 110 -6.37 5.92 -10.85
N GLU A 111 -6.05 5.55 -9.63
CA GLU A 111 -4.66 5.41 -9.16
C GLU A 111 -4.55 4.33 -8.09
N GLY A 112 -3.32 3.87 -7.92
CA GLY A 112 -2.90 3.01 -6.84
C GLY A 112 -3.14 3.66 -5.49
N HIS A 113 -3.62 2.87 -4.56
CA HIS A 113 -4.04 3.36 -3.27
C HIS A 113 -3.84 2.32 -2.18
N TYR A 114 -3.50 2.78 -0.98
CA TYR A 114 -3.39 1.92 0.18
C TYR A 114 -4.61 2.08 1.09
N SER A 115 -5.11 0.97 1.59
CA SER A 115 -6.18 0.95 2.60
C SER A 115 -6.00 -0.25 3.53
N ILE A 116 -6.67 -0.24 4.68
CA ILE A 116 -6.70 -1.40 5.59
C ILE A 116 -8.00 -2.15 5.39
N VAL A 117 -7.92 -3.45 5.20
CA VAL A 117 -9.06 -4.37 5.32
C VAL A 117 -9.30 -4.62 6.80
N GLU A 118 -10.44 -4.15 7.31
CA GLU A 118 -10.85 -4.38 8.69
C GLU A 118 -11.42 -5.79 8.85
N ARG A 119 -12.30 -6.21 7.94
CA ARG A 119 -12.93 -7.54 7.96
C ARG A 119 -13.46 -7.94 6.59
N LEU A 120 -13.62 -9.24 6.38
CA LEU A 120 -14.39 -9.79 5.26
C LEU A 120 -15.72 -10.36 5.77
N ASP A 121 -16.81 -10.01 5.10
CA ASP A 121 -18.13 -10.57 5.36
C ASP A 121 -18.51 -11.44 4.16
N PHE A 122 -18.18 -12.74 4.24
CA PHE A 122 -18.44 -13.69 3.17
C PHE A 122 -19.94 -13.92 2.91
N ASP A 123 -20.76 -13.82 3.96
CA ASP A 123 -22.21 -14.00 3.84
C ASP A 123 -22.83 -12.84 3.06
N ALA A 124 -22.37 -11.62 3.31
CA ALA A 124 -22.80 -10.43 2.58
C ALA A 124 -22.03 -10.20 1.27
N GLY A 125 -20.90 -10.91 1.04
CA GLY A 125 -20.04 -10.75 -0.13
C GLY A 125 -19.35 -9.39 -0.19
N VAL A 126 -18.94 -8.83 0.95
CA VAL A 126 -18.32 -7.49 1.02
C VAL A 126 -17.01 -7.46 1.80
N VAL A 127 -16.14 -6.53 1.42
CA VAL A 127 -14.92 -6.16 2.14
C VAL A 127 -15.16 -4.84 2.86
N HIS A 128 -14.80 -4.79 4.14
CA HIS A 128 -14.80 -3.57 4.94
C HIS A 128 -13.40 -2.95 4.95
N LEU A 129 -13.29 -1.72 4.48
CA LEU A 129 -12.07 -0.95 4.35
C LEU A 129 -12.05 0.23 5.34
N VAL A 130 -10.88 0.48 5.91
CA VAL A 130 -10.50 1.77 6.48
C VAL A 130 -9.61 2.46 5.44
N ASP A 131 -10.26 3.30 4.64
CA ASP A 131 -9.62 4.09 3.58
C ASP A 131 -9.13 5.44 4.16
N PRO A 132 -7.83 5.76 4.07
CA PRO A 132 -7.30 7.01 4.60
C PRO A 132 -7.64 8.23 3.72
N PHE A 133 -8.16 8.07 2.50
CA PHE A 133 -8.33 9.16 1.54
C PHE A 133 -9.28 10.26 2.04
N ASN A 134 -8.79 11.50 2.03
CA ASN A 134 -9.54 12.68 2.46
C ASN A 134 -10.38 13.28 1.31
N GLY A 135 -11.21 12.47 0.67
CA GLY A 135 -11.99 12.91 -0.49
C GLY A 135 -13.01 11.87 -0.95
N SER A 136 -13.48 12.01 -2.18
CA SER A 136 -14.48 11.12 -2.75
C SER A 136 -13.82 9.95 -3.49
N ASN A 137 -13.49 8.87 -2.78
CA ASN A 137 -13.21 7.58 -3.40
C ASN A 137 -14.52 6.82 -3.65
N ILE A 138 -15.00 6.84 -4.89
CA ILE A 138 -16.28 6.24 -5.29
C ILE A 138 -16.16 4.75 -5.64
N ALA A 139 -14.97 4.14 -5.50
CA ALA A 139 -14.81 2.70 -5.69
C ALA A 139 -15.46 1.88 -4.55
N HIS A 140 -15.73 2.49 -3.40
CA HIS A 140 -16.49 1.91 -2.30
C HIS A 140 -17.56 2.90 -1.81
N ARG A 141 -18.48 2.41 -0.99
CA ARG A 141 -19.47 3.24 -0.31
C ARG A 141 -19.27 3.14 1.20
N ASN A 142 -18.76 4.22 1.81
CA ASN A 142 -18.50 4.29 3.25
C ASN A 142 -17.58 3.18 3.76
N GLY A 143 -16.52 2.87 3.03
CA GLY A 143 -15.58 1.81 3.35
C GLY A 143 -16.12 0.41 3.07
N ILE A 144 -17.18 0.26 2.26
CA ILE A 144 -17.75 -1.04 1.92
C ILE A 144 -17.71 -1.21 0.40
N ILE A 145 -17.10 -2.31 -0.05
CA ILE A 145 -16.99 -2.70 -1.46
C ILE A 145 -17.39 -4.16 -1.62
N ALA A 146 -18.07 -4.51 -2.71
CA ALA A 146 -18.34 -5.92 -3.03
C ALA A 146 -17.02 -6.67 -3.25
N VAL A 147 -16.92 -7.92 -2.81
CA VAL A 147 -15.71 -8.73 -2.98
C VAL A 147 -15.32 -8.84 -4.45
N ASP A 148 -16.28 -9.09 -5.34
CA ASP A 148 -16.02 -9.19 -6.78
C ASP A 148 -15.44 -7.87 -7.35
N ASP A 149 -16.02 -6.72 -6.97
CA ASP A 149 -15.51 -5.41 -7.41
C ASP A 149 -14.10 -5.14 -6.86
N PHE A 150 -13.85 -5.48 -5.59
CA PHE A 150 -12.53 -5.35 -4.97
C PHE A 150 -11.49 -6.18 -5.73
N LEU A 151 -11.79 -7.45 -6.03
CA LEU A 151 -10.88 -8.34 -6.75
C LEU A 151 -10.50 -7.79 -8.13
N THR A 152 -11.42 -7.15 -8.86
CA THR A 152 -11.08 -6.54 -10.17
C THR A 152 -10.13 -5.34 -10.06
N ARG A 153 -9.99 -4.77 -8.87
CA ARG A 153 -9.21 -3.56 -8.57
C ARG A 153 -7.96 -3.87 -7.76
N TRP A 154 -7.74 -5.10 -7.34
CA TRP A 154 -6.69 -5.45 -6.39
C TRP A 154 -5.33 -5.67 -7.07
N TRP A 155 -4.81 -4.61 -7.65
CA TRP A 155 -3.54 -4.58 -8.37
C TRP A 155 -3.00 -3.14 -8.42
N ASP A 156 -1.74 -2.98 -8.80
CA ASP A 156 -1.16 -1.67 -9.10
C ASP A 156 0.03 -1.72 -10.06
N ASP A 157 0.37 -0.55 -10.60
CA ASP A 157 1.55 -0.29 -11.43
C ASP A 157 2.55 0.56 -10.62
N ASN A 158 3.74 0.00 -10.37
CA ASN A 158 4.78 0.57 -9.53
C ASN A 158 6.06 0.82 -10.36
N TYR A 159 6.83 1.84 -9.99
CA TYR A 159 8.15 2.11 -10.58
C TYR A 159 9.25 1.78 -9.57
N LEU A 160 10.22 0.95 -9.96
CA LEU A 160 11.39 0.60 -9.15
C LEU A 160 12.68 1.13 -9.77
N PRO A 161 13.71 1.40 -8.94
CA PRO A 161 15.07 1.63 -9.44
C PRO A 161 15.50 0.46 -10.32
N ALA A 162 16.27 0.73 -11.38
CA ALA A 162 16.92 -0.32 -12.14
C ALA A 162 17.74 -1.24 -11.19
N PRO A 163 17.88 -2.55 -11.47
CA PRO A 163 18.56 -3.47 -10.56
C PRO A 163 20.04 -3.11 -10.34
N ASP A 164 20.65 -2.42 -11.30
CA ASP A 164 22.01 -1.92 -11.30
C ASP A 164 22.12 -0.43 -10.91
N SER A 165 21.02 0.18 -10.42
CA SER A 165 21.04 1.56 -9.94
C SER A 165 22.07 1.71 -8.82
N ARG A 166 22.93 2.73 -8.96
CA ARG A 166 23.93 3.09 -7.95
C ARG A 166 23.31 3.76 -6.73
N ASP A 167 22.09 4.28 -6.88
CA ASP A 167 21.30 4.85 -5.80
C ASP A 167 19.84 4.35 -5.92
N PRO A 168 19.47 3.26 -5.25
CA PRO A 168 18.11 2.72 -5.31
C PRO A 168 17.07 3.63 -4.65
N LEU A 169 17.49 4.66 -3.91
CA LEU A 169 16.61 5.65 -3.32
C LEU A 169 16.39 6.85 -4.24
N ASP A 170 17.23 7.04 -5.27
CA ASP A 170 17.06 8.08 -6.28
C ASP A 170 15.97 7.69 -7.29
N PRO A 171 14.82 8.39 -7.31
CA PRO A 171 13.70 8.08 -8.20
C PRO A 171 13.93 8.41 -9.66
N ASP A 172 14.96 9.19 -10.00
CA ASP A 172 15.34 9.42 -11.38
C ASP A 172 15.96 8.17 -12.02
N THR A 173 16.38 7.20 -11.18
CA THR A 173 16.85 5.88 -11.61
C THR A 173 15.72 4.85 -11.74
N TRP A 174 14.47 5.23 -11.46
CA TRP A 174 13.33 4.31 -11.45
C TRP A 174 12.76 4.10 -12.85
N THR A 175 13.38 3.21 -13.59
CA THR A 175 13.01 2.86 -14.96
C THR A 175 12.28 1.52 -15.06
N ASP A 176 12.33 0.69 -14.01
CA ASP A 176 11.67 -0.62 -14.01
C ASP A 176 10.20 -0.46 -13.66
N HIS A 177 9.35 -0.67 -14.66
CA HIS A 177 7.91 -0.76 -14.46
C HIS A 177 7.53 -2.15 -13.96
N ILE A 178 6.95 -2.23 -12.77
CA ILE A 178 6.41 -3.47 -12.23
C ILE A 178 4.91 -3.37 -12.05
N PHE A 179 4.20 -4.30 -12.66
CA PHE A 179 2.81 -4.58 -12.37
C PHE A 179 2.71 -5.69 -11.31
N THR A 180 1.99 -5.42 -10.22
CA THR A 180 1.78 -6.36 -9.10
C THR A 180 0.30 -6.59 -8.84
N GLU A 181 -0.07 -7.82 -8.48
CA GLU A 181 -1.44 -8.20 -8.17
C GLU A 181 -1.56 -8.70 -6.73
N HIS A 182 -2.72 -8.42 -6.14
CA HIS A 182 -3.15 -8.93 -4.85
C HIS A 182 -2.11 -8.75 -3.73
N LEU A 183 -1.52 -7.56 -3.64
CA LEU A 183 -0.61 -7.24 -2.54
C LEU A 183 -1.41 -7.10 -1.24
N ILE A 184 -1.06 -7.92 -0.25
CA ILE A 184 -1.32 -7.70 1.17
C ILE A 184 -0.03 -7.37 1.90
N PHE A 185 -0.12 -6.54 2.94
CA PHE A 185 0.95 -6.39 3.91
C PHE A 185 0.42 -6.14 5.31
N THR A 186 1.20 -6.52 6.32
CA THR A 186 0.86 -6.37 7.72
C THR A 186 2.11 -6.01 8.51
N LEU A 187 1.93 -5.17 9.52
CA LEU A 187 2.95 -4.87 10.51
C LEU A 187 2.82 -5.87 11.67
N VAL A 188 3.92 -6.48 12.09
CA VAL A 188 3.94 -7.37 13.27
C VAL A 188 5.22 -7.18 14.07
N ALA A 189 5.19 -7.53 15.36
CA ALA A 189 6.42 -7.70 16.13
C ALA A 189 7.26 -8.84 15.52
N ARG A 190 8.58 -8.68 15.45
CA ARG A 190 9.48 -9.70 14.88
C ARG A 190 9.35 -11.05 15.57
N SER A 191 9.10 -11.06 16.88
CA SER A 191 8.87 -12.27 17.67
C SER A 191 7.60 -13.05 17.26
N GLN A 192 6.70 -12.42 16.49
CA GLN A 192 5.43 -12.99 16.01
C GLN A 192 5.43 -13.25 14.49
N ALA A 193 6.56 -13.09 13.81
CA ALA A 193 6.63 -13.19 12.35
C ALA A 193 6.57 -14.64 11.81
N GLU A 194 6.92 -15.63 12.63
CA GLU A 194 7.06 -17.04 12.18
C GLU A 194 5.75 -17.62 11.62
N PRO A 195 4.58 -17.48 12.27
CA PRO A 195 3.33 -18.03 11.74
C PRO A 195 2.91 -17.45 10.39
N LEU A 196 3.26 -16.19 10.12
CA LEU A 196 2.98 -15.52 8.84
C LEU A 196 3.99 -15.96 7.77
N THR A 197 5.27 -16.05 8.14
CA THR A 197 6.31 -16.57 7.24
C THR A 197 6.00 -17.99 6.78
N ALA A 198 5.52 -18.86 7.67
CA ALA A 198 5.07 -20.21 7.35
C ALA A 198 3.90 -20.25 6.33
N ARG A 199 3.19 -19.13 6.17
CA ARG A 199 2.09 -18.93 5.20
C ARG A 199 2.53 -18.15 3.96
N GLY A 200 3.82 -18.04 3.71
CA GLY A 200 4.37 -17.43 2.50
C GLY A 200 4.50 -15.90 2.55
N PHE A 201 4.23 -15.26 3.69
CA PHE A 201 4.59 -13.85 3.85
C PHE A 201 6.10 -13.69 3.95
N GLN A 202 6.62 -12.60 3.39
CA GLN A 202 8.05 -12.31 3.39
C GLN A 202 8.28 -10.85 3.80
N PRO A 203 9.46 -10.50 4.34
CA PRO A 203 9.83 -9.10 4.52
C PRO A 203 9.67 -8.33 3.20
N ALA A 204 8.89 -7.25 3.23
CA ALA A 204 8.71 -6.40 2.06
C ALA A 204 10.05 -5.80 1.62
N SER A 205 10.36 -5.91 0.33
CA SER A 205 11.61 -5.42 -0.26
C SER A 205 11.45 -5.23 -1.78
N ALA A 206 12.27 -4.38 -2.38
CA ALA A 206 12.27 -4.16 -3.82
C ALA A 206 12.53 -5.45 -4.61
N GLU A 207 13.42 -6.33 -4.13
CA GLU A 207 13.65 -7.65 -4.76
C GLU A 207 12.38 -8.50 -4.72
N PHE A 208 11.68 -8.52 -3.59
CA PHE A 208 10.43 -9.27 -3.47
C PHE A 208 9.38 -8.76 -4.47
N SER A 209 9.21 -7.45 -4.57
CA SER A 209 8.31 -6.83 -5.55
C SER A 209 8.68 -7.19 -7.00
N ARG A 210 9.96 -7.14 -7.37
CA ARG A 210 10.42 -7.53 -8.72
C ARG A 210 10.11 -9.00 -9.04
N ARG A 211 10.31 -9.92 -8.08
CA ARG A 211 10.01 -11.35 -8.28
C ARG A 211 8.52 -11.63 -8.45
N SER A 212 7.67 -10.73 -7.96
CA SER A 212 6.22 -10.82 -8.05
C SER A 212 5.62 -10.08 -9.25
N HIS A 213 6.45 -9.44 -10.08
CA HIS A 213 6.00 -8.76 -11.29
C HIS A 213 5.29 -9.72 -12.25
N LYS A 214 4.10 -9.35 -12.76
CA LYS A 214 3.46 -10.06 -13.87
C LYS A 214 3.80 -9.37 -15.20
N PRO A 215 4.65 -9.96 -16.05
CA PRO A 215 4.98 -9.37 -17.33
C PRO A 215 3.77 -9.40 -18.28
N GLY A 216 3.76 -8.50 -19.27
CA GLY A 216 2.80 -8.55 -20.38
C GLY A 216 1.57 -7.66 -20.23
N ARG A 217 1.41 -6.91 -19.13
CA ARG A 217 0.49 -5.77 -19.08
C ARG A 217 1.17 -4.50 -19.60
N THR A 218 0.44 -3.74 -20.40
CA THR A 218 0.79 -2.36 -20.74
C THR A 218 0.36 -1.46 -19.59
N LEU A 219 1.18 -0.45 -19.27
CA LEU A 219 0.83 0.63 -18.34
C LEU A 219 -0.58 1.12 -18.60
N ASP A 220 -1.38 1.24 -17.55
CA ASP A 220 -2.70 1.87 -17.65
C ASP A 220 -2.51 3.32 -18.12
N ALA A 221 -3.02 3.62 -19.32
CA ALA A 221 -2.92 4.96 -19.89
C ALA A 221 -3.68 6.01 -19.06
N GLY A 222 -4.57 5.59 -18.15
CA GLY A 222 -5.28 6.44 -17.21
C GLY A 222 -4.52 6.79 -15.93
N LEU A 223 -3.27 6.33 -15.75
CA LEU A 223 -2.45 6.73 -14.61
C LEU A 223 -2.24 8.25 -14.62
N SER A 224 -2.55 8.88 -13.48
CA SER A 224 -2.27 10.29 -13.14
C SER A 224 -0.78 10.63 -13.22
N TYR A 225 0.07 9.61 -13.14
CA TYR A 225 1.50 9.76 -13.11
C TYR A 225 2.18 9.06 -14.27
N ARG A 226 2.53 9.82 -15.33
CA ARG A 226 3.44 9.34 -16.35
C ARG A 226 4.82 9.94 -16.12
N PRO A 227 5.91 9.16 -16.25
CA PRO A 227 7.25 9.71 -16.29
C PRO A 227 7.42 10.84 -17.33
N SER A 228 6.67 10.82 -18.43
CA SER A 228 6.66 11.90 -19.44
C SER A 228 6.08 13.22 -18.93
N ASP A 229 5.19 13.18 -17.93
CA ASP A 229 4.54 14.37 -17.38
C ASP A 229 5.46 15.09 -16.37
N LEU A 230 6.57 14.44 -15.99
CA LEU A 230 7.63 14.99 -15.15
C LEU A 230 8.68 15.76 -15.93
N VAL A 231 8.99 15.32 -17.16
CA VAL A 231 10.04 15.91 -17.99
C VAL A 231 9.70 17.36 -18.39
N ASN A 232 8.42 17.75 -18.29
CA ASN A 232 7.95 19.09 -18.68
C ASN A 232 7.68 20.05 -17.50
N GLN A 233 7.89 19.66 -16.24
CA GLN A 233 7.65 20.56 -15.09
C GLN A 233 8.85 21.46 -14.75
N ASP A 234 10.05 21.15 -15.25
CA ASP A 234 11.26 21.95 -15.02
C ASP A 234 11.48 23.09 -16.04
N GLU A 235 10.61 23.24 -17.05
CA GLU A 235 10.74 24.32 -18.05
C GLU A 235 9.98 25.62 -17.72
N ASN A 236 9.31 25.71 -16.56
CA ASN A 236 8.48 26.88 -16.20
C ASN A 236 8.72 27.48 -14.81
N THR A 237 9.91 27.30 -14.22
CA THR A 237 10.34 28.07 -13.03
C THR A 237 11.49 29.02 -13.33
#